data_AF-A0A7V4QPX6-F1
#
_entry.id   AF-A0A7V4QPX6-F1
#
_cell.length_a   1.000
_cell.length_b   1.000
_cell.length_c   1.000
_cell.angle_alpha   90.00
_cell.angle_beta   90.00
_cell.angle_gamma   90.00
#
_symmetry.space_group_name_H-M   'P 1'
#
loop_
_entity.id
_entity.type
_entity.pdbx_description
1 polymer ?
#
loop_
_entity_poly.entity_id
_entity_poly.type
_entity_poly.pdbx_seq_one_letter_code
_entity_poly.pdbx_strand_id
1 'polypeptide(L)' 'MADVLVVVSKVKKMVKEQGLRTSEGFIEALSKKVEEMVKNAVEKVKSEGKKKTLGAEDLM' A
#
# COMPACT_ATOMS: atom_id res chain seq x y z
N MET A 1 3.15 10.17 -13.74
CA MET A 1 2.22 10.25 -12.59
C MET A 1 2.20 8.89 -11.95
N ALA A 2 2.63 8.77 -10.69
CA ALA A 2 2.50 7.51 -9.96
C ALA A 2 1.02 7.29 -9.63
N ASP A 3 0.51 6.10 -9.89
CA ASP A 3 -0.86 5.75 -9.51
C ASP A 3 -1.00 5.78 -7.99
N VAL A 4 -2.03 6.49 -7.52
CA VAL A 4 -2.33 6.59 -6.10
C VAL A 4 -3.15 5.37 -5.71
N LEU A 5 -2.49 4.38 -5.10
CA LEU A 5 -3.12 3.12 -4.68
C LEU A 5 -3.92 3.24 -3.36
N VAL A 6 -3.97 4.44 -2.78
CA VAL A 6 -4.64 4.72 -1.51
C VAL A 6 -5.68 5.82 -1.63
N VAL A 7 -6.78 5.69 -0.88
CA VAL A 7 -7.82 6.72 -0.86
C VAL A 7 -7.32 7.92 -0.06
N VAL A 8 -6.81 8.94 -0.76
CA VAL A 8 -6.20 10.15 -0.19
C VAL A 8 -7.08 10.82 0.87
N SER A 9 -8.39 10.89 0.65
CA SER A 9 -9.34 11.50 1.60
C SER A 9 -9.39 10.77 2.93
N LYS A 10 -9.32 9.43 2.93
CA LYS A 10 -9.29 8.61 4.14
C LYS A 10 -7.98 8.80 4.90
N VAL A 11 -6.85 8.81 4.18
CA VAL A 11 -5.53 9.03 4.78
C VAL A 11 -5.44 10.43 5.39
N LYS A 12 -5.87 11.47 4.66
CA LYS A 12 -5.90 12.85 5.16
C LYS A 12 -6.79 12.98 6.39
N LYS A 13 -7.94 12.29 6.43
CA LYS A 13 -8.82 12.28 7.60
C LYS A 13 -8.14 11.62 8.81
N MET A 14 -7.58 10.42 8.64
CA MET A 14 -6.87 9.72 9.72
C MET A 14 -5.72 10.54 10.32
N VAL A 15 -4.93 11.19 9.47
CA VAL A 15 -3.80 12.01 9.92
C VAL A 15 -4.27 13.28 10.63
N LYS A 16 -5.35 13.92 10.12
CA LYS A 16 -5.98 15.08 10.78
C LYS A 16 -6.60 14.74 12.13
N GLU A 17 -7.21 13.57 12.26
CA GLU A 17 -7.77 13.08 13.53
C GLU A 17 -6.69 12.91 14.62
N GLN A 18 -5.44 12.70 14.21
CA GLN A 18 -4.27 12.66 15.09
C GLN A 18 -3.61 14.04 15.29
N GLY A 19 -4.24 15.13 14.84
CA GLY A 19 -3.71 16.49 14.94
C GLY A 19 -2.58 16.83 13.95
N LEU A 20 -2.31 15.96 12.99
CA LEU A 20 -1.23 16.12 12.00
C LEU A 20 -1.76 16.55 10.64
N ARG A 21 -0.85 16.95 9.74
CA ARG A 21 -1.15 17.26 8.34
C ARG A 21 -0.31 16.39 7.41
N THR A 22 -0.88 16.05 6.26
CA THR A 22 -0.24 15.24 5.23
C THR A 22 0.15 16.09 4.04
N SER A 23 1.43 16.04 3.67
CA SER A 23 1.97 16.61 2.43
C SER A 23 1.65 15.71 1.24
N GLU A 24 1.67 16.27 0.03
CA GLU A 24 1.45 15.49 -1.20
C GLU A 24 2.49 14.37 -1.37
N GLY A 25 3.76 14.67 -1.07
CA GLY A 25 4.84 13.67 -1.10
C GLY A 25 4.66 12.50 -0.11
N PHE A 26 3.90 12.68 0.98
CA PHE A 26 3.57 11.56 1.87
C PHE A 26 2.61 10.58 1.21
N ILE A 27 1.62 11.09 0.48
CA ILE A 27 0.63 10.27 -0.22
C ILE A 27 1.30 9.48 -1.35
N GLU A 28 2.22 10.12 -2.08
CA GLU A 28 3.02 9.46 -3.11
C GLU A 28 3.91 8.36 -2.51
N ALA A 29 4.63 8.65 -1.43
CA ALA A 29 5.47 7.67 -0.75
C ALA A 29 4.66 6.50 -0.16
N LEU A 30 3.49 6.77 0.41
CA LEU A 30 2.59 5.75 0.92
C LEU A 30 2.07 4.86 -0.22
N SER A 31 1.69 5.45 -1.35
CA SER A 31 1.24 4.70 -2.52
C SER A 31 2.33 3.79 -3.07
N LYS A 32 3.58 4.29 -3.15
CA LYS A 32 4.74 3.47 -3.53
C LYS A 32 4.95 2.29 -2.58
N LYS A 33 4.89 2.52 -1.26
CA LYS A 33 5.02 1.42 -0.28
C LYS A 33 3.95 0.34 -0.45
N VAL A 34 2.70 0.75 -0.71
CA VAL A 34 1.61 -0.19 -0.97
C VAL A 34 1.88 -0.97 -2.25
N GLU A 35 2.36 -0.30 -3.31
CA GLU A 35 2.73 -0.95 -4.57
C GLU A 35 3.84 -1.99 -4.37
N GLU A 36 4.91 -1.62 -3.67
CA GLU A 36 6.04 -2.52 -3.36
C GLU A 36 5.58 -3.72 -2.53
N MET A 37 4.73 -3.51 -1.53
CA MET A 37 4.18 -4.58 -0.70
C MET A 37 3.35 -5.56 -1.54
N VAL A 38 2.51 -5.06 -2.45
CA VAL A 38 1.71 -5.90 -3.35
C VAL A 38 2.61 -6.65 -4.34
N LYS A 39 3.61 -5.98 -4.92
CA LYS A 39 4.58 -6.63 -5.82
C LYS A 39 5.34 -7.75 -5.11
N ASN A 40 5.85 -7.50 -3.92
CA ASN A 40 6.54 -8.50 -3.11
C ASN A 40 5.64 -9.69 -2.76
N ALA A 41 4.40 -9.44 -2.36
CA ALA A 41 3.42 -10.50 -2.07
C ALA A 41 3.14 -11.35 -3.33
N VAL A 42 2.98 -10.71 -4.49
CA VAL A 42 2.77 -11.40 -5.77
C VAL A 42 3.99 -12.25 -6.12
N GLU A 43 5.21 -11.72 -5.98
CA GLU A 43 6.45 -12.46 -6.27
C GLU A 43 6.66 -13.65 -5.32
N LYS A 44 6.36 -13.48 -4.02
CA LYS A 44 6.39 -14.54 -3.00
C LYS A 44 5.45 -15.68 -3.39
N VAL A 45 4.18 -15.37 -3.64
CA VAL A 45 3.15 -16.35 -4.04
C VAL A 45 3.49 -17.03 -5.37
N LYS A 46 4.01 -16.27 -6.34
CA LYS A 46 4.42 -16.80 -7.65
C LYS A 46 5.61 -17.74 -7.51
N SER A 47 6.53 -17.46 -6.59
CA SER A 47 7.70 -18.30 -6.32
C SER A 47 7.34 -19.57 -5.55
N GLU A 48 6.35 -19.52 -4.65
CA GLU A 48 5.86 -20.69 -3.93
C GLU A 48 4.99 -21.63 -4.80
N GLY A 49 4.65 -21.23 -6.03
CA GLY A 49 4.12 -22.09 -7.09
C GLY A 49 2.77 -22.76 -6.83
N LYS A 50 2.11 -22.48 -5.69
CA LYS A 50 0.95 -23.26 -5.20
C LYS A 50 -0.36 -22.47 -5.07
N LYS A 51 -0.36 -21.14 -5.20
CA LYS A 51 -1.58 -20.33 -4.99
C LYS A 51 -1.77 -19.30 -6.11
N LYS A 52 -3.01 -19.15 -6.59
CA LYS A 52 -3.46 -18.04 -7.48
C LYS A 52 -4.12 -16.90 -6.70
N THR A 53 -4.17 -17.02 -5.38
CA THR A 53 -4.84 -16.10 -4.46
C THR A 53 -3.83 -15.62 -3.44
N LEU A 54 -3.72 -14.29 -3.29
CA LEU A 54 -2.93 -13.66 -2.24
C LEU A 54 -3.71 -13.78 -0.91
N GLY A 55 -3.08 -14.34 0.12
CA GLY A 55 -3.59 -14.39 1.49
C GLY A 55 -3.03 -13.26 2.36
N ALA A 56 -3.59 -13.08 3.55
CA ALA A 56 -3.07 -12.11 4.52
C ALA A 56 -1.63 -12.43 4.96
N GLU A 57 -1.26 -13.72 4.94
CA GLU A 57 0.09 -14.25 5.20
C GLU A 57 1.14 -13.84 4.14
N ASP A 58 0.70 -13.38 2.96
CA ASP A 58 1.61 -12.94 1.89
C ASP A 58 1.96 -11.44 1.99
N LEU A 59 1.17 -10.68 2.75
CA LEU A 59 1.40 -9.25 3.04
C LEU A 59 2.25 -9.02 4.32
N MET A 60 2.51 -10.08 5.09
CA MET A 60 3.34 -10.09 6.30
C MET A 60 4.73 -10.65 6.02
#